data_AF-A0A525VFW0-F1
#
_entry.id   AF-A0A525VFW0-F1
#
_cell.length_a   1.000
_cell.length_b   1.000
_cell.length_c   1.000
_cell.angle_alpha   90.00
_cell.angle_beta   90.00
_cell.angle_gamma   90.00
#
_symmetry.space_group_name_H-M   'P 1'
#
loop_
_entity.id
_entity.type
_entity.pdbx_description
1 polymer ?
#
loop_
_entity_poly.entity_id
_entity_poly.type
_entity_poly.pdbx_seq_one_letter_code
_entity_poly.pdbx_strand_id
1 'polypeptide(L)'
;MNAILVDAGPLVALLLRDDQHHQICVEALTKIRDPLVTVWPAITEAMYLLNFSWRAQDALWELVLEGTVRLLPVETDDHRRMRDLMKKYRMLAMDLADAALVAVAERERIRRIFTIDRRGFSIYRPAKQGKLMIVP
;
A
#
# COMPACT_ATOMS: atom_id res chain seq x y z
N MET A 1 -14.96 -5.73 1.86
CA MET A 1 -14.12 -6.95 1.81
C MET A 1 -13.25 -7.01 3.06
N ASN A 2 -12.95 -8.19 3.62
CA ASN A 2 -11.93 -8.33 4.66
C ASN A 2 -10.58 -8.57 3.98
N ALA A 3 -9.76 -7.52 3.90
CA ALA A 3 -8.42 -7.53 3.33
C ALA A 3 -7.60 -6.42 3.98
N ILE A 4 -6.29 -6.43 3.75
CA ILE A 4 -5.38 -5.36 4.16
C ILE A 4 -4.71 -4.82 2.90
N LEU A 5 -4.85 -3.51 2.69
CA LEU A 5 -4.10 -2.83 1.64
C LEU A 5 -2.62 -2.78 2.02
N VAL A 6 -1.72 -3.06 1.09
CA VAL A 6 -0.27 -3.02 1.32
C VAL A 6 0.32 -1.89 0.51
N ASP A 7 1.00 -1.01 1.21
CA ASP A 7 1.74 0.11 0.66
C ASP A 7 3.14 -0.31 0.14
N ALA A 8 3.81 0.54 -0.63
CA ALA A 8 5.14 0.28 -1.18
C ALA A 8 6.18 0.01 -0.07
N GLY A 9 6.14 0.79 1.01
CA GLY A 9 7.10 0.69 2.10
C GLY A 9 7.25 -0.72 2.70
N PRO A 10 6.17 -1.37 3.18
CA PRO A 10 6.23 -2.76 3.65
C PRO A 10 6.65 -3.77 2.59
N LEU A 11 6.27 -3.59 1.33
CA LEU A 11 6.73 -4.48 0.25
C LEU A 11 8.25 -4.45 0.13
N VAL A 12 8.84 -3.25 0.16
CA VAL A 12 10.30 -3.06 0.15
C VAL A 12 10.93 -3.62 1.41
N ALA A 13 10.42 -3.25 2.59
CA ALA A 13 10.98 -3.66 3.87
C ALA A 13 10.95 -5.19 4.07
N LEU A 14 9.94 -5.89 3.58
CA LEU A 14 9.86 -7.36 3.66
C LEU A 14 10.90 -8.05 2.77
N LEU A 15 11.21 -7.46 1.61
CA LEU A 15 12.16 -8.03 0.64
C LEU A 15 13.62 -7.68 0.94
N LEU A 16 13.85 -6.61 1.70
CA LEU A 16 15.19 -6.14 2.07
C LEU A 16 15.49 -6.42 3.54
N ARG A 17 16.32 -7.43 3.80
CA ARG A 17 16.67 -7.86 5.16
C ARG A 17 17.31 -6.76 6.01
N ASP A 18 18.11 -5.89 5.38
CA ASP A 18 18.84 -4.81 6.06
C ASP A 18 18.02 -3.51 6.13
N ASP A 19 16.77 -3.50 5.64
CA ASP A 19 15.87 -2.36 5.82
C ASP A 19 15.56 -2.16 7.31
N GLN A 20 15.61 -0.92 7.79
CA GLN A 20 15.36 -0.58 9.19
C GLN A 20 13.96 -1.01 9.69
N HIS A 21 13.00 -1.19 8.77
CA HIS A 21 11.64 -1.62 9.05
C HIS A 21 11.42 -3.11 8.74
N HIS A 22 12.43 -3.86 8.32
CA HIS A 22 12.31 -5.28 7.99
C HIS A 22 11.69 -6.07 9.15
N GLN A 23 12.30 -5.96 10.34
CA GLN A 23 11.88 -6.75 11.50
C GLN A 23 10.44 -6.45 11.92
N ILE A 24 10.04 -5.18 11.98
CA ILE A 24 8.69 -4.80 12.37
C ILE A 24 7.65 -5.25 11.33
N CYS A 25 7.99 -5.22 10.05
CA CYS A 25 7.11 -5.71 8.98
C CYS A 25 6.96 -7.24 9.02
N VAL A 26 8.05 -7.98 9.23
CA VAL A 26 8.03 -9.44 9.40
C VAL A 26 7.15 -9.82 10.60
N GLU A 27 7.35 -9.19 11.75
CA GLU A 27 6.53 -9.45 12.94
C GLU A 27 5.05 -9.14 12.73
N ALA A 28 4.72 -8.04 12.03
CA ALA A 28 3.35 -7.72 11.66
C ALA A 28 2.75 -8.80 10.76
N LEU A 29 3.50 -9.25 9.75
CA LEU A 29 3.06 -10.26 8.79
C LEU A 29 2.72 -11.58 9.46
N THR A 30 3.47 -12.01 10.49
CA THR A 30 3.14 -13.24 11.25
C THR A 30 1.77 -13.20 11.95
N LYS A 31 1.23 -12.01 12.20
CA LYS A 31 -0.05 -11.79 12.89
C LYS A 31 -1.20 -11.56 11.90
N ILE A 32 -0.90 -11.30 10.63
CA ILE A 32 -1.92 -11.06 9.60
C ILE A 32 -2.46 -12.40 9.09
N ARG A 33 -3.79 -12.53 9.09
CA ARG A 33 -4.51 -13.68 8.51
C ARG A 33 -5.39 -13.28 7.32
N ASP A 34 -5.69 -12.00 7.20
CA ASP A 34 -6.48 -11.47 6.10
C ASP A 34 -5.67 -11.41 4.80
N PRO A 35 -6.31 -11.55 3.63
CA PRO A 35 -5.64 -11.40 2.35
C PRO A 35 -4.96 -10.03 2.22
N LEU A 36 -3.74 -10.05 1.68
CA LEU A 36 -3.01 -8.85 1.30
C LEU A 36 -3.40 -8.44 -0.12
N VAL A 37 -3.68 -7.15 -0.29
CA VAL A 37 -4.04 -6.55 -1.58
C VAL A 37 -3.28 -5.26 -1.80
N THR A 38 -2.98 -4.90 -3.04
CA THR A 38 -2.34 -3.62 -3.37
C THR A 38 -2.80 -3.13 -4.74
N VAL A 39 -2.21 -2.04 -5.23
CA VAL A 39 -2.51 -1.41 -6.52
C VAL A 39 -1.22 -1.20 -7.32
N TRP A 40 -1.33 -1.15 -8.65
CA TRP A 40 -0.17 -0.95 -9.54
C TRP A 40 0.67 0.30 -9.24
N PRO A 41 0.10 1.46 -8.82
CA PRO A 41 0.90 2.59 -8.38
C PRO A 41 1.86 2.27 -7.22
N ALA A 42 1.42 1.53 -6.20
CA ALA A 42 2.27 1.12 -5.08
C ALA A 42 3.31 0.07 -5.50
N ILE A 43 2.95 -0.86 -6.40
CA ILE A 43 3.93 -1.78 -7.01
C ILE A 43 4.99 -1.00 -7.81
N THR A 44 4.58 -0.01 -8.59
CA THR A 44 5.50 0.81 -9.40
C THR A 44 6.51 1.54 -8.52
N GLU A 45 6.04 2.12 -7.41
CA GLU A 45 6.91 2.76 -6.43
C GLU A 45 7.88 1.76 -5.77
N ALA A 46 7.38 0.62 -5.30
CA ALA A 46 8.23 -0.42 -4.73
C ALA A 46 9.28 -0.94 -5.74
N MET A 47 8.87 -1.17 -6.99
CA MET A 47 9.78 -1.55 -8.09
C MET A 47 10.86 -0.49 -8.31
N TYR A 48 10.51 0.80 -8.26
CA TYR A 48 11.46 1.90 -8.36
C TYR A 48 12.44 1.90 -7.18
N LEU A 49 11.96 1.72 -5.95
CA LEU A 49 12.82 1.67 -4.76
C LEU A 49 13.76 0.45 -4.75
N LEU A 50 13.35 -0.66 -5.35
CA LEU A 50 14.13 -1.90 -5.48
C LEU A 50 15.05 -1.92 -6.71
N ASN A 51 15.12 -0.84 -7.50
CA ASN A 51 15.82 -0.82 -8.79
C ASN A 51 17.35 -1.06 -8.72
N PHE A 52 17.92 -1.01 -7.52
CA PHE A 52 19.32 -1.33 -7.28
C PHE A 52 19.62 -2.83 -7.40
N SER A 53 18.60 -3.70 -7.40
CA SER A 53 18.77 -5.15 -7.49
C SER A 53 17.63 -5.80 -8.27
N TRP A 54 17.97 -6.38 -9.43
CA TRP A 54 17.03 -7.21 -10.21
C TRP A 54 16.42 -8.33 -9.35
N ARG A 55 17.22 -9.02 -8.53
CA ARG A 55 16.72 -10.08 -7.65
C ARG A 55 15.66 -9.59 -6.66
N ALA A 56 15.77 -8.34 -6.21
CA ALA A 56 14.78 -7.78 -5.29
C ALA A 56 13.47 -7.42 -6.02
N GLN A 57 13.56 -6.89 -7.25
CA GLN A 57 12.39 -6.67 -8.11
C GLN A 57 11.70 -7.99 -8.52
N ASP A 58 12.49 -9.01 -8.82
CA ASP A 58 12.01 -10.35 -9.18
C ASP A 58 11.27 -11.00 -7.99
N ALA A 59 11.79 -10.86 -6.77
CA ALA A 59 11.08 -11.30 -5.57
C ALA A 59 9.73 -10.56 -5.38
N LEU A 60 9.63 -9.27 -5.73
CA LEU A 60 8.36 -8.55 -5.74
C LEU A 60 7.39 -9.10 -6.79
N TRP A 61 7.89 -9.54 -7.95
CA TRP A 61 7.08 -10.24 -8.95
C TRP A 61 6.55 -11.58 -8.42
N GLU A 62 7.40 -12.37 -7.75
CA GLU A 62 6.98 -13.64 -7.15
C GLU A 62 5.80 -13.45 -6.18
N LEU A 63 5.85 -12.41 -5.32
CA LEU A 63 4.72 -12.09 -4.42
C LEU A 63 3.39 -11.87 -5.16
N VAL A 64 3.44 -11.27 -6.36
CA VAL A 64 2.25 -11.00 -7.17
C VAL A 64 1.81 -12.26 -7.92
N LEU A 65 2.75 -12.99 -8.54
CA LEU A 65 2.47 -14.19 -9.35
C LEU A 65 1.94 -15.34 -8.50
N GLU A 66 2.44 -15.50 -7.28
CA GLU A 66 1.96 -16.51 -6.32
C GLU A 66 0.64 -16.10 -5.65
N GLY A 67 0.19 -14.86 -5.85
CA GLY A 67 -1.01 -14.32 -5.22
C GLY A 67 -0.86 -14.02 -3.73
N THR A 68 0.37 -14.05 -3.20
CA THR A 68 0.71 -13.62 -1.84
C THR A 68 0.26 -12.18 -1.59
N VAL A 69 0.45 -11.30 -2.60
CA VAL A 69 -0.15 -9.96 -2.66
C VAL A 69 -0.99 -9.86 -3.93
N ARG A 70 -2.31 -9.67 -3.77
CA ARG A 70 -3.22 -9.59 -4.93
C ARG A 70 -3.40 -8.15 -5.40
N LEU A 71 -3.40 -7.95 -6.72
CA LEU A 71 -3.64 -6.64 -7.31
C LEU A 71 -5.13 -6.32 -7.43
N LEU A 72 -5.52 -5.17 -6.91
CA LEU A 72 -6.81 -4.57 -7.16
C LEU A 72 -6.69 -3.56 -8.31
N PRO A 73 -7.68 -3.51 -9.22
CA PRO A 73 -7.66 -2.55 -10.31
C PRO A 73 -7.90 -1.14 -9.77
N VAL A 74 -7.17 -0.16 -10.32
CA VAL A 74 -7.56 1.25 -10.27
C VAL A 74 -8.52 1.47 -11.42
N GLU A 75 -9.78 1.75 -11.12
CA GLU A 75 -10.83 1.90 -12.12
C GLU A 75 -10.95 3.36 -12.58
N THR A 76 -11.68 3.58 -13.68
CA THR A 76 -11.83 4.93 -14.26
C THR A 76 -12.45 5.93 -13.28
N ASP A 77 -13.39 5.47 -12.44
CA ASP A 77 -14.03 6.30 -11.42
C ASP A 77 -13.06 6.68 -10.29
N ASP A 78 -12.03 5.86 -10.03
CA ASP A 78 -11.00 6.16 -9.02
C ASP A 78 -10.10 7.32 -9.47
N HIS A 79 -9.88 7.52 -10.77
CA HIS A 79 -8.99 8.58 -11.27
C HIS A 79 -9.40 9.97 -10.80
N ARG A 80 -10.71 10.27 -10.88
CA ARG A 80 -11.25 11.55 -10.38
C ARG A 80 -11.03 11.64 -8.87
N ARG A 81 -11.28 10.53 -8.17
CA ARG A 81 -11.16 10.49 -6.72
C ARG A 81 -9.72 10.69 -6.25
N MET A 82 -8.76 10.04 -6.90
CA MET A 82 -7.32 10.19 -6.66
C MET A 82 -6.87 11.64 -6.83
N ARG A 83 -7.26 12.28 -7.93
CA ARG A 83 -6.96 13.71 -8.17
C ARG A 83 -7.53 14.60 -7.05
N ASP A 84 -8.75 14.35 -6.62
CA ASP A 84 -9.39 15.13 -5.56
C ASP A 84 -8.71 14.91 -4.20
N LEU A 85 -8.25 13.67 -3.92
CA LEU A 85 -7.47 13.34 -2.73
C LEU A 85 -6.11 14.04 -2.73
N MET A 86 -5.35 13.98 -3.82
CA MET A 86 -4.08 14.69 -3.96
C MET A 86 -4.26 16.21 -3.79
N LYS A 87 -5.32 16.79 -4.39
CA LYS A 87 -5.65 18.21 -4.20
C LYS A 87 -5.97 18.55 -2.74
N LYS A 88 -6.73 17.69 -2.06
CA LYS A 88 -7.11 17.84 -0.64
C LYS A 88 -5.89 17.75 0.27
N TYR A 89 -4.99 16.80 0.03
CA TYR A 89 -3.82 16.51 0.86
C TYR A 89 -2.51 17.07 0.32
N ARG A 90 -2.56 18.03 -0.62
CA ARG A 90 -1.38 18.65 -1.26
C ARG A 90 -0.34 19.20 -0.27
N MET A 91 -0.76 19.68 0.89
CA MET A 91 0.14 20.22 1.93
C MET A 91 0.92 19.12 2.67
N LEU A 92 0.45 17.87 2.59
CA LEU A 92 1.14 16.68 3.08
C LEU A 92 1.95 15.99 1.97
N ALA A 93 1.92 16.54 0.74
CA ALA A 93 2.55 15.97 -0.44
C ALA A 93 2.08 14.54 -0.76
N MET A 94 0.80 14.23 -0.58
CA MET A 94 0.21 12.95 -1.00
C MET A 94 0.57 12.65 -2.45
N ASP A 95 1.19 11.49 -2.67
CA ASP A 95 1.58 11.02 -3.99
C ASP A 95 0.47 10.21 -4.69
N LEU A 96 0.82 9.65 -5.85
CA LEU A 96 -0.09 8.86 -6.67
C LEU A 96 -0.42 7.50 -6.05
N ALA A 97 0.54 6.86 -5.39
CA ALA A 97 0.37 5.54 -4.78
C ALA A 97 -0.58 5.64 -3.58
N ASP A 98 -0.34 6.60 -2.69
CA ASP A 98 -1.21 6.95 -1.57
C ASP A 98 -2.64 7.24 -2.04
N ALA A 99 -2.79 8.10 -3.06
CA ALA A 99 -4.08 8.47 -3.58
C ALA A 99 -4.84 7.26 -4.16
N ALA A 100 -4.13 6.37 -4.88
CA ALA A 100 -4.70 5.15 -5.43
C ALA A 100 -5.13 4.17 -4.32
N LEU A 101 -4.28 3.95 -3.32
CA LEU A 101 -4.58 3.10 -2.17
C LEU A 101 -5.81 3.61 -1.42
N VAL A 102 -5.89 4.90 -1.14
CA VAL A 102 -7.05 5.51 -0.45
C VAL A 102 -8.32 5.43 -1.31
N ALA A 103 -8.25 5.69 -2.61
CA ALA A 103 -9.41 5.57 -3.49
C ALA A 103 -9.95 4.13 -3.57
N VAL A 104 -9.06 3.15 -3.75
CA VAL A 104 -9.45 1.73 -3.76
C VAL A 104 -9.96 1.28 -2.38
N ALA A 105 -9.37 1.78 -1.28
CA ALA A 105 -9.89 1.55 0.07
C ALA A 105 -11.36 2.03 0.20
N GLU A 106 -11.66 3.21 -0.34
CA GLU A 106 -13.01 3.77 -0.37
C GLU A 106 -14.00 2.88 -1.12
N ARG A 107 -13.64 2.45 -2.33
CA ARG A 107 -14.46 1.62 -3.21
C ARG A 107 -14.73 0.24 -2.61
N GLU A 108 -13.68 -0.44 -2.17
CA GLU A 108 -13.72 -1.84 -1.70
C GLU A 108 -14.15 -2.01 -0.23
N ARG A 109 -14.36 -0.88 0.47
CA ARG A 109 -14.65 -0.84 1.90
C ARG A 109 -13.57 -1.50 2.76
N ILE A 110 -12.31 -1.31 2.38
CA ILE A 110 -11.15 -1.81 3.12
C ILE A 110 -10.73 -0.75 4.13
N ARG A 111 -10.67 -1.15 5.41
CA ARG A 111 -10.34 -0.23 6.51
C ARG A 111 -8.95 -0.43 7.09
N ARG A 112 -8.18 -1.39 6.59
CA ARG A 112 -6.86 -1.73 7.11
C ARG A 112 -5.81 -1.48 6.05
N ILE A 113 -4.71 -0.87 6.47
CA ILE A 113 -3.55 -0.66 5.61
C ILE A 113 -2.27 -1.08 6.33
N PHE A 114 -1.44 -1.83 5.64
CA PHE A 114 -0.09 -2.14 5.99
C PHE A 114 0.81 -1.07 5.37
N THR A 115 1.38 -0.18 6.19
CA THR A 115 2.28 0.90 5.76
C THR A 115 3.25 1.26 6.88
N ILE A 116 4.44 1.73 6.51
CA ILE A 116 5.40 2.36 7.42
C ILE A 116 5.22 3.88 7.48
N ASP A 117 4.54 4.51 6.51
CA ASP A 117 4.12 5.91 6.59
C ASP A 117 2.87 6.06 7.47
N ARG A 118 3.08 5.89 8.77
CA ARG A 118 2.02 6.08 9.77
C ARG A 118 1.54 7.54 9.77
N ARG A 119 2.39 8.51 9.44
CA ARG A 119 2.05 9.93 9.52
C ARG A 119 1.05 10.29 8.44
N GLY A 120 1.32 9.99 7.17
CA GLY A 120 0.39 10.28 6.06
C GLY A 120 -0.95 9.56 6.24
N PHE A 121 -0.91 8.24 6.36
CA PHE A 121 -2.13 7.43 6.45
C PHE A 121 -2.96 7.65 7.72
N SER A 122 -2.38 8.16 8.81
CA SER A 122 -3.15 8.56 10.00
C SER A 122 -3.95 9.85 9.80
N ILE A 123 -3.63 10.65 8.78
CA ILE A 123 -4.31 11.90 8.42
C ILE A 123 -5.32 11.68 7.30
N TYR A 124 -5.06 10.75 6.39
CA TYR A 124 -5.98 10.44 5.29
C TYR A 124 -7.33 9.92 5.82
N ARG A 125 -8.41 10.35 5.16
CA ARG A 125 -9.79 10.04 5.54
C ARG A 125 -10.54 9.51 4.32
N PRO A 126 -10.59 8.18 4.16
CA PRO A 126 -11.49 7.55 3.21
C PRO A 126 -12.94 8.00 3.43
N ALA A 127 -13.60 8.41 2.36
CA ALA A 127 -15.01 8.73 2.36
C ALA A 127 -15.84 7.58 2.95
N LYS A 128 -16.78 7.91 3.84
CA LYS A 128 -17.75 6.96 4.44
C LYS A 128 -17.14 5.86 5.33
N GLN A 129 -15.84 5.89 5.64
CA GLN A 129 -15.18 4.84 6.44
C GLN A 129 -14.37 5.35 7.65
N GLY A 130 -14.16 6.65 7.77
CA GLY A 130 -13.44 7.23 8.92
C GLY A 130 -11.93 7.13 8.76
N LYS A 131 -11.21 6.72 9.82
CA LYS A 131 -9.75 6.52 9.77
C LYS A 131 -9.42 5.10 9.31
N LEU A 132 -8.32 4.96 8.57
CA LEU A 132 -7.72 3.66 8.32
C LEU A 132 -7.08 3.13 9.61
N MET A 133 -7.19 1.82 9.81
CA MET A 133 -6.47 1.07 10.83
C MET A 133 -5.12 0.67 10.25
N ILE A 134 -4.05 1.25 10.79
CA ILE A 134 -2.69 1.09 10.26
C ILE A 134 -2.01 -0.08 10.97
N VAL A 135 -1.30 -0.90 10.20
CA VAL A 135 -0.40 -1.96 10.69
C VAL A 135 0.98 -1.86 10.00
N PRO A 136 2.06 -2.32 10.66
CA PRO A 136 2.22 -2.28 12.11
C PRO A 136 1.96 -0.86 12.62
#